data_AF-A0ABD8AIL4-F1
#
_entry.id   AF-A0ABD8AIL4-F1
#
_cell.length_a   1.000
_cell.length_b   1.000
_cell.length_c   1.000
_cell.angle_alpha   90.00
_cell.angle_beta   90.00
_cell.angle_gamma   90.00
#
_symmetry.space_group_name_H-M   'P 1'
#
loop_
_entity.id
_entity.type
_entity.pdbx_description
1 polymer ?
#
loop_
_entity_poly.entity_id
_entity_poly.type
_entity_poly.pdbx_seq_one_letter_code
_entity_poly.pdbx_strand_id
1 'polypeptide(L)'
;MLLSGTDLTTVSRFKNKSQKFAEKILSEQEYVQFQKMEDERQKSLFLARVWAIKESIYKADNCFYDFRKINLVKINGRWTFRDFSISISHERNLLIAFVVKYVDDKEKKCQI
;
A
#
# COMPACT_ATOMS: atom_id res chain seq x y z
N MET A 1 -7.67 -0.95 -21.51
CA MET A 1 -8.38 -1.65 -20.42
C MET A 1 -8.18 -0.92 -19.08
N LEU A 2 -9.21 -0.85 -18.22
CA LEU A 2 -9.08 -0.32 -16.85
C LEU A 2 -8.90 -1.48 -15.87
N LEU A 3 -7.82 -1.43 -15.09
CA LEU A 3 -7.59 -2.34 -13.96
C LEU A 3 -7.96 -1.62 -12.66
N SER A 4 -8.58 -2.35 -11.72
CA SER A 4 -9.02 -1.77 -10.45
C SER A 4 -8.87 -2.75 -9.30
N GLY A 5 -8.58 -2.24 -8.11
CA GLY A 5 -8.52 -3.03 -6.89
C GLY A 5 -8.93 -2.21 -5.67
N THR A 6 -9.45 -2.92 -4.68
CA THR A 6 -9.92 -2.32 -3.43
C THR A 6 -9.56 -3.22 -2.24
N ASP A 7 -9.29 -2.61 -1.10
CA ASP A 7 -9.06 -3.31 0.16
C ASP A 7 -9.64 -2.54 1.32
N LEU A 8 -10.28 -3.26 2.24
CA LEU A 8 -10.81 -2.72 3.49
C LEU A 8 -10.12 -3.47 4.64
N THR A 9 -9.56 -2.71 5.57
CA THR A 9 -8.87 -3.26 6.74
C THR A 9 -9.19 -2.46 8.00
N THR A 10 -8.72 -2.95 9.14
CA THR A 10 -8.80 -2.22 10.40
C THR A 10 -7.42 -1.81 10.90
N VAL A 11 -7.29 -0.58 11.42
CA VAL A 11 -6.03 -0.11 12.02
C VAL A 11 -5.64 -0.99 13.21
N SER A 12 -6.63 -1.45 13.99
CA SER A 12 -6.42 -2.36 15.11
C SER A 12 -5.74 -3.69 14.72
N ARG A 13 -5.93 -4.17 13.49
CA ARG A 13 -5.26 -5.38 13.00
C ARG A 13 -3.73 -5.23 12.97
N PHE A 14 -3.22 -4.00 12.92
CA PHE A 14 -1.79 -3.69 12.81
C PHE A 14 -1.16 -3.22 14.13
N LYS A 15 -1.92 -3.19 15.22
CA LYS A 15 -1.38 -2.93 16.56
C LYS A 15 -0.38 -4.01 16.94
N ASN A 16 0.74 -3.60 17.53
CA ASN A 16 1.78 -4.49 18.07
C ASN A 16 2.31 -5.51 17.05
N LYS A 17 2.33 -5.16 15.76
CA LYS A 17 2.93 -6.04 14.74
C LYS A 17 4.44 -6.09 14.93
N SER A 18 4.99 -7.28 14.76
CA SER A 18 6.43 -7.49 14.89
C SER A 18 7.20 -6.77 13.79
N GLN A 19 8.46 -6.45 14.07
CA GLN A 19 9.39 -5.92 13.07
C GLN A 19 9.46 -6.82 11.83
N LYS A 20 9.49 -8.15 12.02
CA LYS A 20 9.46 -9.14 10.93
C LYS A 20 8.21 -9.02 10.05
N PHE A 21 7.07 -8.58 10.60
CA PHE A 21 5.88 -8.32 9.79
C PHE A 21 6.07 -7.06 8.94
N ALA A 22 6.57 -5.98 9.52
CA ALA A 22 6.87 -4.75 8.78
C ALA A 22 7.87 -5.01 7.64
N GLU A 23 8.96 -5.74 7.89
CA GLU A 23 9.97 -6.10 6.89
C GLU A 23 9.42 -6.95 5.72
N LYS A 24 8.32 -7.69 5.92
CA LYS A 24 7.68 -8.46 4.85
C LYS A 24 6.85 -7.60 3.91
N ILE A 25 6.31 -6.48 4.40
CA ILE A 25 5.33 -5.67 3.65
C ILE A 25 5.88 -4.33 3.19
N LEU A 26 6.86 -3.77 3.90
CA LEU A 26 7.46 -2.49 3.60
C LEU A 26 8.64 -2.69 2.62
N SER A 27 8.76 -1.79 1.67
CA SER A 27 10.01 -1.56 0.95
C SER A 27 11.06 -0.96 1.90
N GLU A 28 12.31 -0.96 1.47
CA GLU A 28 13.42 -0.43 2.28
C GLU A 28 13.19 1.03 2.71
N GLN A 29 12.72 1.88 1.81
CA GLN A 29 12.50 3.31 2.11
C GLN A 29 11.30 3.52 3.05
N GLU A 30 10.20 2.80 2.85
CA GLU A 30 9.07 2.82 3.77
C GLU A 30 9.46 2.29 5.14
N TYR A 31 10.31 1.27 5.21
CA TYR A 31 10.81 0.71 6.46
C TYR A 31 11.65 1.72 7.23
N VAL A 32 12.55 2.45 6.56
CA VAL A 32 13.31 3.56 7.16
C VAL A 32 12.36 4.65 7.71
N GLN A 33 11.28 4.98 7.00
CA GLN A 33 10.27 5.92 7.51
C GLN A 33 9.53 5.38 8.74
N PHE A 34 9.16 4.10 8.70
CA PHE A 34 8.47 3.42 9.79
C PHE A 34 9.32 3.38 11.07
N GLN A 35 10.62 3.11 10.95
CA GLN A 35 11.54 3.08 12.10
C GLN A 35 11.72 4.45 12.78
N LYS A 36 11.54 5.54 12.04
CA LYS A 36 11.59 6.91 12.59
C LYS A 36 10.35 7.31 13.38
N MET A 37 9.29 6.51 13.34
CA MET A 37 8.06 6.79 14.09
C MET A 37 8.25 6.36 15.55
N GLU A 38 7.94 7.24 16.49
CA GLU A 38 7.97 6.93 17.92
C GLU A 38 6.61 6.45 18.43
N ASP A 39 5.51 6.99 17.89
CA ASP A 39 4.15 6.65 18.30
C ASP A 39 3.66 5.35 17.65
N GLU A 40 3.38 4.34 18.47
CA GLU A 40 2.83 3.05 18.05
C GLU A 40 1.48 3.17 17.33
N ARG A 41 0.68 4.19 17.63
CA ARG A 41 -0.56 4.46 16.89
C ARG A 41 -0.26 4.92 15.47
N GLN A 42 0.74 5.77 15.28
CA GLN A 42 1.18 6.21 13.95
C GLN A 42 1.77 5.05 13.16
N LYS A 43 2.58 4.19 13.80
CA LYS A 43 3.09 2.95 13.20
C LYS A 43 1.96 2.05 12.72
N SER A 44 0.98 1.77 13.59
CA SER A 44 -0.17 0.93 13.25
C SER A 44 -0.96 1.50 12.06
N LEU A 45 -1.20 2.82 12.06
CA LEU A 45 -1.90 3.50 10.98
C LEU A 45 -1.10 3.51 9.67
N PHE A 46 0.22 3.66 9.74
CA PHE A 46 1.11 3.59 8.59
C PHE A 46 1.09 2.20 7.96
N LEU A 47 1.26 1.14 8.75
CA LEU A 47 1.18 -0.24 8.26
C LEU A 47 -0.20 -0.54 7.65
N ALA A 48 -1.28 -0.07 8.27
CA ALA A 48 -2.63 -0.26 7.74
C ALA A 48 -2.82 0.42 6.37
N ARG A 49 -2.31 1.64 6.20
CA ARG A 49 -2.35 2.39 4.93
C ARG A 49 -1.54 1.66 3.85
N VAL A 50 -0.30 1.31 4.16
CA VAL A 50 0.59 0.62 3.21
C VAL A 50 -0.01 -0.72 2.80
N TRP A 51 -0.51 -1.50 3.76
CA TRP A 51 -1.18 -2.77 3.51
C TRP A 51 -2.36 -2.61 2.55
N ALA A 52 -3.32 -1.75 2.87
CA ALA A 52 -4.54 -1.62 2.07
C ALA A 52 -4.22 -1.14 0.64
N ILE A 53 -3.27 -0.22 0.49
CA ILE A 53 -2.83 0.23 -0.82
C ILE A 53 -2.18 -0.90 -1.61
N LYS A 54 -1.23 -1.65 -1.02
CA LYS A 54 -0.51 -2.73 -1.71
C LYS A 54 -1.40 -3.91 -2.07
N GLU A 55 -2.34 -4.27 -1.19
CA GLU A 55 -3.40 -5.24 -1.51
C GLU A 55 -4.27 -4.77 -2.68
N SER A 56 -4.64 -3.48 -2.70
CA SER A 56 -5.43 -2.91 -3.79
C SER A 56 -4.66 -2.89 -5.12
N ILE A 57 -3.36 -2.59 -5.09
CA ILE A 57 -2.47 -2.68 -6.26
C ILE A 57 -2.41 -4.12 -6.75
N TYR A 58 -2.17 -5.10 -5.88
CA TYR A 58 -2.10 -6.52 -6.25
C TYR A 58 -3.41 -7.05 -6.84
N LYS A 59 -4.56 -6.65 -6.29
CA LYS A 59 -5.88 -7.01 -6.82
C LYS A 59 -6.16 -6.37 -8.19
N ALA A 60 -5.66 -5.15 -8.42
CA ALA A 60 -5.75 -4.51 -9.73
C ALA A 60 -4.81 -5.19 -10.75
N ASP A 61 -3.59 -5.51 -10.34
CA ASP A 61 -2.53 -6.04 -11.17
C ASP A 61 -1.65 -7.00 -10.35
N ASN A 62 -1.84 -8.31 -10.57
CA ASN A 62 -1.22 -9.36 -9.77
C ASN A 62 0.31 -9.50 -9.99
N CYS A 63 0.89 -8.78 -10.96
CA CYS A 63 2.33 -8.69 -11.13
C CYS A 63 3.03 -8.09 -9.90
N PHE A 64 2.29 -7.34 -9.08
CA PHE A 64 2.78 -6.69 -7.87
C PHE A 64 2.61 -7.56 -6.61
N TYR A 65 2.89 -8.86 -6.71
CA TYR A 65 2.76 -9.80 -5.58
C TYR A 65 3.84 -9.61 -4.51
N ASP A 66 5.04 -9.10 -4.85
CA ASP A 66 6.09 -8.82 -3.86
C ASP A 66 5.97 -7.37 -3.36
N PHE A 67 5.32 -7.21 -2.21
CA PHE A 67 5.05 -5.91 -1.60
C PHE A 67 6.31 -5.11 -1.32
N ARG A 68 7.45 -5.76 -1.08
CA ARG A 68 8.72 -5.07 -0.79
C ARG A 68 9.26 -4.32 -2.01
N LYS A 69 8.85 -4.70 -3.23
CA LYS A 69 9.19 -4.01 -4.47
C LYS A 69 8.28 -2.82 -4.77
N ILE A 70 7.21 -2.64 -4.00
CA ILE A 70 6.31 -1.49 -4.09
C ILE A 70 6.78 -0.46 -3.07
N ASN A 71 7.24 0.69 -3.53
CA ASN A 71 7.64 1.79 -2.66
C ASN A 71 6.62 2.94 -2.75
N LEU A 72 5.80 3.10 -1.72
CA LEU A 72 4.82 4.17 -1.64
C LEU A 72 5.46 5.44 -1.10
N VAL A 73 5.33 6.53 -1.85
CA VAL A 73 5.77 7.86 -1.45
C VAL A 73 4.59 8.81 -1.36
N LYS A 74 4.70 9.82 -0.49
CA LYS A 74 3.65 10.84 -0.35
C LYS A 74 4.10 12.14 -1.02
N ILE A 75 3.48 12.45 -2.16
CA ILE A 75 3.78 13.66 -2.95
C ILE A 75 2.53 14.54 -2.96
N ASN A 76 2.67 15.81 -2.56
CA ASN A 76 1.55 16.77 -2.45
C ASN A 76 0.35 16.22 -1.65
N GLY A 77 0.64 15.49 -0.57
CA GLY A 77 -0.37 14.89 0.30
C GLY A 77 -1.01 13.61 -0.20
N ARG A 78 -0.65 13.12 -1.39
CA ARG A 78 -1.21 11.90 -2.02
C ARG A 78 -0.20 10.76 -2.03
N TRP A 79 -0.68 9.53 -1.85
CA TRP A 79 0.14 8.34 -2.02
C TRP A 79 0.38 8.08 -3.51
N THR A 80 1.62 7.77 -3.87
CA THR A 80 2.05 7.61 -5.26
C THR A 80 2.90 6.36 -5.42
N PHE A 81 2.64 5.62 -6.49
CA PHE A 81 3.47 4.52 -6.97
C PHE A 81 3.19 4.29 -8.46
N ARG A 82 4.21 4.51 -9.30
CA ARG A 82 4.14 4.36 -10.76
C ARG A 82 2.92 5.09 -11.35
N ASP A 83 2.18 4.42 -12.24
CA ASP A 83 1.02 4.88 -12.99
C ASP A 83 -0.33 4.55 -12.32
N PHE A 84 -0.30 4.05 -11.07
CA PHE A 84 -1.53 3.81 -10.31
C PHE A 84 -2.10 5.12 -9.75
N SER A 85 -3.40 5.32 -9.96
CA SER A 85 -4.18 6.33 -9.23
C SER A 85 -4.67 5.72 -7.92
N ILE A 86 -4.21 6.25 -6.80
CA ILE A 86 -4.43 5.71 -5.46
C ILE A 86 -5.28 6.70 -4.66
N SER A 87 -6.37 6.20 -4.08
CA SER A 87 -7.18 6.93 -3.11
C SER A 87 -7.36 6.09 -1.85
N ILE A 88 -7.28 6.73 -0.69
CA ILE A 88 -7.57 6.09 0.59
C ILE A 88 -8.53 6.95 1.39
N SER A 89 -9.32 6.31 2.23
CA SER A 89 -10.10 6.98 3.27
C SER A 89 -9.99 6.17 4.55
N HIS A 90 -10.06 6.83 5.70
CA HIS A 90 -10.11 6.14 6.98
C HIS A 90 -11.07 6.85 7.93
N GLU A 91 -11.84 6.06 8.65
CA GLU A 91 -12.79 6.53 9.66
C GLU A 91 -12.61 5.67 10.91
N ARG A 92 -12.15 6.31 12.00
CA ARG A 92 -11.83 5.65 13.27
C ARG A 92 -10.89 4.46 13.09
N ASN A 93 -11.43 3.24 13.16
CA ASN A 93 -10.68 2.00 13.06
C ASN A 93 -10.70 1.41 11.65
N LEU A 94 -11.57 1.87 10.75
CA LEU A 94 -11.70 1.34 9.40
C LEU A 94 -10.83 2.15 8.44
N LEU A 95 -10.20 1.46 7.50
CA LEU A 95 -9.40 2.05 6.44
C LEU A 95 -9.69 1.34 5.12
N ILE A 96 -10.01 2.11 4.10
CA ILE A 96 -10.22 1.63 2.73
C ILE A 96 -9.19 2.23 1.79
N ALA A 97 -8.72 1.43 0.85
CA ALA A 97 -7.96 1.87 -0.30
C ALA A 97 -8.67 1.47 -1.59
N PHE A 98 -8.62 2.35 -2.59
CA PHE A 98 -9.11 2.12 -3.93
C PHE A 98 -8.04 2.55 -4.92
N VAL A 99 -7.76 1.67 -5.88
CA VAL A 99 -6.67 1.84 -6.85
C VAL A 99 -7.19 1.56 -8.25
N VAL A 100 -6.78 2.38 -9.21
CA VAL A 100 -7.03 2.16 -10.64
C VAL A 100 -5.76 2.39 -11.48
N LYS A 101 -5.65 1.66 -12.58
CA LYS A 101 -4.57 1.79 -13.57
C LYS A 101 -5.15 1.65 -14.97
N TYR A 102 -4.82 2.59 -15.86
CA TYR A 102 -5.14 2.48 -17.28
C TYR A 102 -4.04 1.69 -17.97
N VAL A 103 -4.42 0.71 -18.78
CA VAL A 103 -3.49 -0.13 -19.53
C VAL A 103 -3.85 -0.10 -21.00
N ASP A 104 -2.89 0.24 -21.84
CA ASP A 104 -3.03 0.12 -23.29
C ASP A 104 -2.94 -1.35 -23.70
N ASP A 105 -3.73 -1.77 -24.69
CA ASP A 105 -3.89 -3.18 -25.06
C ASP A 105 -2.59 -3.88 -25.52
N LYS A 106 -1.50 -3.13 -25.72
CA LYS A 106 -0.18 -3.63 -26.14
C LYS A 106 0.75 -4.04 -24.98
N GLU A 107 0.42 -3.73 -23.72
CA GLU A 107 1.34 -3.93 -22.57
C GLU A 107 1.03 -5.15 -21.69
N LYS A 108 0.20 -6.09 -22.14
CA LYS A 108 -0.11 -7.29 -21.35
C LYS A 108 1.06 -8.27 -21.29
N LYS A 109 1.97 -8.08 -20.33
CA LYS A 109 2.74 -9.16 -19.65
C LYS A 109 3.43 -8.61 -18.40
N CYS A 110 3.36 -9.35 -17.30
CA CYS A 110 4.23 -9.10 -16.14
C CYS A 110 5.69 -9.13 -16.59
N GLN A 111 6.34 -7.98 -16.69
CA GLN A 111 7.78 -7.87 -16.65
C GLN A 111 8.14 -7.50 -15.21
N ILE A 112 8.65 -8.48 -14.47
CA ILE A 112 9.18 -8.30 -13.10
C ILE A 112 10.66 -7.98 -13.22
#